data_AF-K3YYG3-F1
#
_entry.id   AF-K3YYG3-F1
#
_cell.length_a   1.000
_cell.length_b   1.000
_cell.length_c   1.000
_cell.angle_alpha   90.00
_cell.angle_beta   90.00
_cell.angle_gamma   90.00
#
_symmetry.space_group_name_H-M   'P 1'
#
loop_
_entity.id
_entity.type
_entity.pdbx_description
1 polymer ?
#
loop_
_entity_poly.entity_id
_entity_poly.type
_entity_poly.pdbx_seq_one_letter_code
_entity_poly.pdbx_strand_id
1 'polypeptide(L)'
;VADPDGLAKEVCLQPIQEDMANAWSRNPHQISQVIPNIFLVKFRSLSDMRFVWTRQPWHVGRDNLLLEWVDPHKELPQYRFDSMYVTIKFFGVPPYLRTLVLVDQLIRNVGFPSDLEPMTASFMLSDERCVAGRAKININHRAVDKIRLKLGEDSSAIIYVHYEKIFRICTSCVGFVHHVKDCSIRQCKICIESAQNYPEPVPFEVFGSWMTRATAVPEDVFEVQEVQQ
;
A
#
# COMPACT_ATOMS: atom_id res chain seq x y z
N VAL A 1 5.50 -3.63 12.08
CA VAL A 1 6.36 -2.54 12.61
C VAL A 1 7.21 -3.16 13.69
N ALA A 2 8.48 -2.76 13.84
CA ALA A 2 9.29 -3.22 14.97
C ALA A 2 8.48 -3.03 16.24
N ASP A 3 8.34 -4.09 17.01
CA ASP A 3 7.52 -4.16 18.20
C ASP A 3 8.47 -4.26 19.40
N PRO A 4 9.02 -3.13 19.84
CA PRO A 4 9.97 -3.10 20.96
C PRO A 4 9.31 -3.57 22.27
N ASP A 5 7.97 -3.55 22.34
CA ASP A 5 7.17 -3.90 23.51
C ASP A 5 6.71 -5.36 23.53
N GLY A 6 6.95 -6.15 22.47
CA GLY A 6 6.64 -7.59 22.41
C GLY A 6 5.14 -7.94 22.31
N LEU A 7 4.28 -7.01 21.89
CA LEU A 7 2.83 -7.20 21.77
C LEU A 7 2.39 -7.78 20.41
N ALA A 8 3.25 -7.74 19.40
CA ALA A 8 3.00 -8.26 18.06
C ALA A 8 3.21 -9.77 18.04
N LYS A 9 2.27 -10.47 17.41
CA LYS A 9 2.40 -11.91 17.15
C LYS A 9 3.74 -12.18 16.46
N GLU A 10 4.57 -13.01 17.09
CA GLU A 10 5.85 -13.41 16.51
C GLU A 10 5.62 -14.29 15.27
N VAL A 11 6.30 -13.95 14.18
CA VAL A 11 6.33 -14.76 12.96
C VAL A 11 7.49 -15.73 13.05
N CYS A 12 7.19 -17.02 12.93
CA CYS A 12 8.21 -18.07 12.96
C CYS A 12 9.14 -17.97 11.73
N LEU A 13 10.44 -18.21 11.95
CA LEU A 13 11.47 -18.13 10.91
C LEU A 13 11.25 -19.14 9.77
N GLN A 14 10.80 -20.35 10.07
CA GLN A 14 10.67 -21.41 9.07
C GLN A 14 9.64 -21.07 7.97
N PRO A 15 8.40 -20.64 8.28
CA PRO A 15 7.46 -20.13 7.27
C PRO A 15 8.05 -19.02 6.40
N ILE A 16 8.81 -18.09 6.99
CA ILE A 16 9.45 -17.01 6.22
C ILE A 16 10.48 -17.58 5.24
N GLN A 17 11.32 -18.51 5.69
CA GLN A 17 12.31 -19.15 4.84
C GLN A 17 11.65 -19.87 3.66
N GLU A 18 10.59 -20.63 3.91
CA GLU A 18 9.88 -21.41 2.89
C GLU A 18 9.11 -20.51 1.92
N ASP A 19 8.29 -19.58 2.42
CA ASP A 19 7.47 -18.68 1.61
C ASP A 19 8.37 -17.77 0.76
N MET A 20 9.41 -17.20 1.35
CA MET A 20 10.27 -16.23 0.66
C MET A 20 11.25 -16.90 -0.28
N ALA A 21 11.71 -18.13 -0.01
CA ALA A 21 12.51 -18.87 -0.99
C ALA A 21 11.74 -19.07 -2.30
N ASN A 22 10.42 -19.30 -2.24
CA ASN A 22 9.61 -19.43 -3.44
C ASN A 22 9.26 -18.06 -4.05
N ALA A 23 8.75 -17.12 -3.25
CA ALA A 23 8.33 -15.79 -3.72
C ALA A 23 9.48 -15.00 -4.35
N TRP A 24 10.69 -15.15 -3.81
CA TRP A 24 11.90 -14.49 -4.29
C TRP A 24 12.72 -15.36 -5.25
N SER A 25 12.10 -16.38 -5.88
CA SER A 25 12.73 -17.21 -6.92
C SER A 25 14.07 -17.85 -6.50
N ARG A 26 14.19 -18.25 -5.23
CA ARG A 26 15.38 -18.85 -4.61
C ARG A 26 16.63 -17.97 -4.63
N ASN A 27 16.46 -16.66 -4.82
CA ASN A 27 17.52 -15.65 -4.74
C ASN A 27 18.17 -15.49 -3.35
N PRO A 28 17.47 -15.67 -2.22
CA PRO A 28 18.09 -15.56 -0.91
C PRO A 28 19.14 -16.64 -0.68
N HIS A 29 20.32 -16.23 -0.21
CA HIS A 29 21.33 -17.17 0.25
C HIS A 29 21.02 -17.69 1.65
N GLN A 30 20.62 -16.79 2.54
CA GLN A 30 20.35 -17.06 3.95
C GLN A 30 19.33 -16.06 4.46
N ILE A 31 18.37 -16.55 5.25
CA ILE A 31 17.45 -15.72 6.03
C ILE A 31 17.62 -16.13 7.49
N SER A 32 17.95 -15.18 8.35
CA SER A 32 18.11 -15.38 9.80
C SER A 32 17.29 -14.34 10.56
N GLN A 33 16.70 -14.73 11.69
CA GLN A 33 16.05 -13.80 12.60
C GLN A 33 17.10 -13.10 13.46
N VAL A 34 17.02 -11.77 13.56
CA VAL A 34 17.93 -10.97 14.40
C VAL A 34 17.30 -10.73 15.77
N ILE A 35 16.04 -10.26 15.77
CA ILE A 35 15.16 -10.13 16.94
C ILE A 35 13.72 -10.52 16.51
N PRO A 36 12.75 -10.68 17.44
CA PRO A 36 11.36 -10.94 17.08
C PRO A 36 10.86 -10.05 15.93
N ASN A 37 10.34 -10.67 14.87
CA ASN A 37 9.80 -10.02 13.67
C ASN A 37 10.79 -9.17 12.84
N ILE A 38 12.11 -9.23 13.11
CA ILE A 38 13.15 -8.61 12.28
C ILE A 38 14.09 -9.69 11.73
N PHE A 39 14.18 -9.74 10.41
CA PHE A 39 14.94 -10.74 9.68
C PHE A 39 16.04 -10.07 8.85
N LEU A 40 17.22 -10.70 8.88
CA LEU A 40 18.33 -10.35 8.00
C LEU A 40 18.34 -11.34 6.83
N VAL A 41 18.30 -10.78 5.61
CA VAL A 41 18.37 -11.54 4.38
C VAL A 41 19.72 -11.26 3.71
N LYS A 42 20.48 -12.31 3.43
CA LYS A 42 21.74 -12.24 2.69
C LYS A 42 21.54 -12.79 1.28
N PHE A 43 22.14 -12.12 0.30
CA PHE A 43 22.10 -12.50 -1.10
C PHE A 43 23.51 -12.86 -1.59
N ARG A 44 23.61 -13.73 -2.60
CA ARG A 44 24.89 -14.09 -3.21
C ARG A 44 25.40 -13.00 -4.15
N SER A 45 24.49 -12.22 -4.73
CA SER A 45 24.81 -11.17 -5.67
C SER A 45 23.94 -9.93 -5.49
N LEU A 46 24.43 -8.80 -6.02
CA LEU A 46 23.65 -7.56 -6.11
C LEU A 46 22.39 -7.72 -6.98
N SER A 47 22.46 -8.57 -8.01
CA SER A 47 21.36 -8.82 -8.93
C SER A 47 20.18 -9.49 -8.21
N ASP A 48 20.47 -10.52 -7.41
CA ASP A 48 19.48 -11.26 -6.61
C ASP A 48 18.79 -10.34 -5.59
N MET A 49 19.58 -9.48 -4.96
CA MET A 49 19.11 -8.47 -4.02
C MET A 49 18.21 -7.44 -4.70
N ARG A 50 18.62 -6.93 -5.88
CA ARG A 50 17.81 -5.99 -6.68
C ARG A 50 16.50 -6.63 -7.14
N PHE A 51 16.51 -7.89 -7.55
CA PHE A 51 15.31 -8.63 -7.94
C PHE A 51 14.23 -8.56 -6.86
N VAL A 52 14.64 -8.75 -5.60
CA VAL A 52 13.74 -8.69 -4.44
C VAL A 52 13.33 -7.24 -4.15
N TRP A 53 14.30 -6.34 -4.10
CA TRP A 53 14.05 -4.94 -3.76
C TRP A 53 13.07 -4.24 -4.72
N THR A 54 13.22 -4.45 -6.03
CA THR A 54 12.41 -3.76 -7.06
C THR A 54 11.02 -4.35 -7.26
N ARG A 55 10.72 -5.52 -6.69
CA ARG A 55 9.42 -6.20 -6.86
C ARG A 55 8.51 -6.15 -5.63
N GLN A 56 8.82 -5.28 -4.68
CA GLN A 56 7.90 -4.93 -3.58
C GLN A 56 6.49 -4.55 -4.10
N PRO A 57 5.44 -4.73 -3.29
CA PRO A 57 5.48 -5.24 -1.93
C PRO A 57 5.50 -6.77 -1.88
N TRP A 58 6.06 -7.30 -0.80
CA TRP A 58 6.08 -8.74 -0.50
C TRP A 58 5.18 -9.04 0.69
N HIS A 59 4.74 -10.30 0.79
CA HIS A 59 3.86 -10.74 1.86
C HIS A 59 4.27 -12.12 2.36
N VAL A 60 4.06 -12.35 3.65
CA VAL A 60 4.08 -13.68 4.28
C VAL A 60 2.67 -13.90 4.83
N GLY A 61 1.96 -14.88 4.30
CA GLY A 61 0.52 -15.02 4.55
C GLY A 61 -0.27 -13.75 4.21
N ARG A 62 -0.85 -13.09 5.22
CA ARG A 62 -1.63 -11.83 5.07
C ARG A 62 -0.90 -10.59 5.60
N ASP A 63 0.38 -10.73 5.92
CA ASP A 63 1.20 -9.66 6.48
C ASP A 63 2.14 -9.11 5.42
N ASN A 64 2.19 -7.78 5.29
CA ASN A 64 3.10 -7.11 4.39
C ASN A 64 4.51 -7.12 4.99
N LEU A 65 5.49 -7.49 4.18
CA LEU A 65 6.89 -7.32 4.53
C LEU A 65 7.35 -5.91 4.19
N LEU A 66 8.08 -5.32 5.13
CA LEU A 66 8.74 -4.03 4.96
C LEU A 66 10.23 -4.31 4.84
N LEU A 67 10.87 -3.70 3.84
CA LEU A 67 12.28 -3.91 3.56
C LEU A 67 13.04 -2.61 3.81
N GLU A 68 14.21 -2.72 4.42
CA GLU A 68 15.14 -1.62 4.62
C GLU A 68 16.56 -2.11 4.29
N TRP A 69 17.38 -1.23 3.70
CA TRP A 69 18.78 -1.55 3.44
C TRP A 69 19.55 -1.68 4.74
N VAL A 70 20.39 -2.71 4.84
CA VAL A 70 21.33 -2.83 5.96
C VAL A 70 22.38 -1.72 5.83
N ASP A 71 22.52 -0.94 6.90
CA ASP A 71 23.56 0.07 7.05
C ASP A 71 24.50 -0.37 8.17
N PRO A 72 25.81 -0.59 7.88
CA PRO A 72 26.79 -1.04 8.88
C PRO A 72 27.03 -0.01 9.99
N HIS A 73 26.64 1.24 9.80
CA HIS A 73 26.76 2.32 10.79
C HIS A 73 25.50 2.48 11.65
N LYS A 74 24.46 1.67 11.38
CA LYS A 74 23.15 1.78 12.00
C LYS A 74 22.90 0.63 12.98
N GLU A 75 22.60 0.98 14.22
CA GLU A 75 22.18 0.04 15.26
C GLU A 75 20.73 -0.42 15.07
N LEU A 76 20.39 -1.61 15.59
CA LEU A 76 19.07 -2.22 15.42
C LEU A 76 17.88 -1.31 15.79
N PRO A 77 17.89 -0.55 16.91
CA PRO A 77 16.76 0.31 17.26
C PRO A 77 16.52 1.48 16.30
N GLN A 78 17.50 1.80 15.45
CA GLN A 78 17.40 2.90 14.50
C GLN A 78 16.63 2.48 13.24
N TYR A 79 16.45 1.18 12.97
CA TYR A 79 15.68 0.68 11.82
C TYR A 79 14.20 0.91 12.05
N ARG A 80 13.53 1.57 11.10
CA ARG A 80 12.16 2.06 11.29
C ARG A 80 11.13 1.30 10.48
N PHE A 81 11.52 0.82 9.28
CA PHE A 81 10.61 0.17 8.36
C PHE A 81 9.33 0.99 8.14
N ASP A 82 9.48 2.29 7.86
CA ASP A 82 8.35 3.22 7.76
C ASP A 82 7.78 3.35 6.35
N SER A 83 8.43 2.75 5.36
CA SER A 83 8.12 2.95 3.95
C SER A 83 8.06 1.63 3.19
N MET A 84 7.26 1.61 2.12
CA MET A 84 7.22 0.49 1.17
C MET A 84 6.96 0.97 -0.25
N TYR A 85 7.45 0.21 -1.23
CA TYR A 85 7.14 0.46 -2.64
C TYR A 85 5.91 -0.34 -3.05
N VAL A 86 4.97 0.34 -3.70
CA VAL A 86 3.68 -0.22 -4.10
C VAL A 86 3.26 0.32 -5.46
N THR A 87 2.59 -0.52 -6.24
CA THR A 87 1.88 -0.07 -7.44
C THR A 87 0.51 0.49 -7.03
N ILE A 88 0.26 1.72 -7.41
CA ILE A 88 -1.01 2.42 -7.19
C ILE A 88 -1.75 2.47 -8.52
N LYS A 89 -3.02 2.10 -8.50
CA LYS A 89 -3.93 2.25 -9.63
C LYS A 89 -4.92 3.38 -9.34
N PHE A 90 -5.05 4.28 -10.30
CA PHE A 90 -5.96 5.41 -10.26
C PHE A 90 -7.09 5.18 -11.26
N PHE A 91 -8.30 4.90 -10.75
CA PHE A 91 -9.49 4.69 -11.56
C PHE A 91 -10.27 5.99 -11.73
N GLY A 92 -10.89 6.18 -12.89
CA GLY A 92 -11.67 7.38 -13.21
C GLY A 92 -10.88 8.53 -13.81
N VAL A 93 -9.61 8.31 -14.17
CA VAL A 93 -8.82 9.30 -14.91
C VAL A 93 -9.28 9.30 -16.37
N PRO A 94 -9.85 10.41 -16.88
CA PRO A 94 -10.33 10.47 -18.26
C PRO A 94 -9.21 10.16 -19.27
N PRO A 95 -9.44 9.32 -20.30
CA PRO A 95 -8.39 8.90 -21.24
C PRO A 95 -7.56 10.04 -21.83
N TYR A 96 -8.20 11.14 -22.22
CA TYR A 96 -7.55 12.31 -22.82
C TYR A 96 -6.65 13.10 -21.84
N LEU A 97 -6.74 12.86 -20.53
CA LEU A 97 -5.89 13.47 -19.50
C LEU A 97 -4.73 12.57 -19.05
N ARG A 98 -4.69 11.31 -19.49
CA ARG A 98 -3.71 10.31 -19.04
C ARG A 98 -2.31 10.63 -19.56
N THR A 99 -1.60 11.45 -18.80
CA THR A 99 -0.22 11.85 -19.07
C THR A 99 0.69 11.44 -17.91
N LEU A 100 1.98 11.23 -18.19
CA LEU A 100 2.97 10.95 -17.16
C LEU A 100 3.02 12.05 -16.08
N VAL A 101 2.81 13.31 -16.48
CA VAL A 101 2.77 14.47 -15.57
C VAL A 101 1.60 14.37 -14.61
N LEU A 102 0.39 14.07 -15.11
CA LEU A 102 -0.78 13.90 -14.25
C LEU A 102 -0.60 12.73 -13.28
N VAL A 103 -0.08 11.60 -13.77
CA VAL A 103 0.14 10.43 -12.90
C VAL A 103 1.20 10.71 -11.84
N ASP A 104 2.26 11.44 -12.15
CA ASP A 104 3.24 11.90 -11.14
C ASP A 104 2.56 12.78 -10.07
N GLN A 105 1.68 13.70 -10.46
CA GLN A 105 0.90 14.50 -9.52
C GLN A 105 -0.02 13.65 -8.64
N LEU A 106 -0.72 12.66 -9.22
CA LEU A 106 -1.56 11.73 -8.46
C LEU A 106 -0.74 10.88 -7.48
N ILE A 107 0.44 10.41 -7.89
CA ILE A 107 1.37 9.70 -7.00
C ILE A 107 1.79 10.58 -5.82
N ARG A 108 2.07 11.87 -6.06
CA ARG A 108 2.43 12.82 -4.99
C ARG A 108 1.32 13.08 -3.98
N ASN A 109 0.06 12.80 -4.31
CA ASN A 109 -1.04 12.85 -3.34
C ASN A 109 -1.01 11.66 -2.36
N VAL A 110 -0.42 10.52 -2.75
CA VAL A 110 -0.41 9.29 -1.94
C VAL A 110 0.94 8.99 -1.29
N GLY A 111 2.03 9.52 -1.84
CA GLY A 111 3.39 9.28 -1.37
C GLY A 111 4.42 9.98 -2.25
N PHE A 112 5.55 9.32 -2.50
CA PHE A 112 6.58 9.80 -3.41
C PHE A 112 6.67 8.94 -4.66
N PRO A 113 6.97 9.51 -5.85
CA PRO A 113 7.34 8.71 -7.01
C PRO A 113 8.47 7.74 -6.69
N SER A 114 8.35 6.50 -7.20
CA SER A 114 9.37 5.47 -6.99
C SER A 114 10.72 5.89 -7.59
N ASP A 115 11.78 5.75 -6.80
CA ASP A 115 13.18 5.95 -7.19
C ASP A 115 13.83 4.65 -7.73
N LEU A 116 13.09 3.54 -7.80
CA LEU A 116 13.62 2.25 -8.26
C LEU A 116 13.74 2.15 -9.78
N GLU A 117 12.71 2.63 -10.49
CA GLU A 117 12.60 2.55 -11.95
C GLU A 117 11.79 3.76 -12.45
N PRO A 118 12.19 4.39 -13.57
CA PRO A 118 11.40 5.44 -14.20
C PRO A 118 10.03 4.96 -14.63
N MET A 119 9.00 5.79 -14.43
CA MET A 119 7.65 5.49 -14.93
C MET A 119 7.63 5.55 -16.46
N THR A 120 7.13 4.48 -17.09
CA THR A 120 6.98 4.39 -18.55
C THR A 120 5.51 4.48 -18.95
N ALA A 121 5.24 4.98 -20.16
CA ALA A 121 3.88 5.04 -20.68
C ALA A 121 3.25 3.65 -20.83
N SER A 122 4.05 2.64 -21.20
CA SER A 122 3.57 1.24 -21.31
C SER A 122 3.14 0.66 -19.96
N PHE A 123 3.87 0.95 -18.89
CA PHE A 123 3.44 0.55 -17.54
C PHE A 123 2.19 1.32 -17.10
N MET A 124 2.18 2.64 -17.32
CA MET A 124 1.08 3.52 -16.93
C MET A 124 -0.25 3.10 -17.56
N LEU A 125 -0.23 2.67 -18.83
CA LEU A 125 -1.41 2.38 -19.65
C LEU A 125 -1.64 0.87 -19.86
N SER A 126 -1.10 0.02 -18.99
CA SER A 126 -1.24 -1.43 -19.13
C SER A 126 -2.68 -1.95 -18.93
N ASP A 127 -3.56 -1.15 -18.31
CA ASP A 127 -4.98 -1.46 -18.09
C ASP A 127 -5.81 -0.26 -18.57
N GLU A 128 -6.70 -0.47 -19.53
CA GLU A 128 -7.50 0.62 -20.13
C GLU A 128 -8.44 1.30 -19.14
N ARG A 129 -8.76 0.66 -18.02
CA ARG A 129 -9.70 1.17 -17.00
C ARG A 129 -9.06 2.12 -16.00
N CYS A 130 -7.73 2.15 -15.93
CA CYS A 130 -7.01 2.95 -14.93
C CYS A 130 -5.68 3.45 -15.47
N VAL A 131 -5.00 4.27 -14.68
CA VAL A 131 -3.57 4.53 -14.86
C VAL A 131 -2.81 4.02 -13.65
N ALA A 132 -1.64 3.41 -13.90
CA ALA A 132 -0.81 2.84 -12.85
C ALA A 132 0.46 3.67 -12.63
N GLY A 133 0.87 3.76 -11.37
CA GLY A 133 2.08 4.47 -10.94
C GLY A 133 2.76 3.71 -9.81
N ARG A 134 4.09 3.72 -9.76
CA ARG A 134 4.84 3.11 -8.66
C ARG A 134 5.22 4.19 -7.65
N ALA A 135 4.82 3.98 -6.40
CA ALA A 135 5.00 4.93 -5.32
C ALA A 135 5.80 4.33 -4.16
N LYS A 136 6.62 5.14 -3.52
CA LYS A 136 7.14 4.90 -2.17
C LYS A 136 6.18 5.57 -1.18
N ILE A 137 5.42 4.77 -0.44
CA ILE A 137 4.45 5.26 0.54
C ILE A 137 5.02 5.13 1.96
N ASN A 138 4.61 6.02 2.86
CA ASN A 138 4.90 5.90 4.28
C ASN A 138 3.74 5.17 4.98
N ILE A 139 4.01 4.02 5.59
CA ILE A 139 3.00 3.16 6.20
C ILE A 139 2.42 3.69 7.51
N ASN A 140 3.07 4.70 8.11
CA ASN A 140 2.57 5.40 9.30
C ASN A 140 1.61 6.55 8.96
N HIS A 141 1.49 6.90 7.67
CA HIS A 141 0.53 7.88 7.20
C HIS A 141 -0.80 7.22 6.83
N ARG A 142 -1.84 8.05 6.73
CA ARG A 142 -3.17 7.65 6.30
C ARG A 142 -3.17 7.39 4.79
N ALA A 143 -3.73 6.26 4.37
CA ALA A 143 -4.00 5.97 2.97
C ALA A 143 -5.00 6.99 2.41
N VAL A 144 -4.81 7.34 1.15
CA VAL A 144 -5.79 8.11 0.36
C VAL A 144 -6.69 7.12 -0.35
N ASP A 145 -8.01 7.26 -0.21
CA ASP A 145 -9.00 6.42 -0.89
C ASP A 145 -9.53 7.06 -2.18
N LYS A 146 -9.64 8.39 -2.21
CA LYS A 146 -10.10 9.18 -3.35
C LYS A 146 -9.31 10.48 -3.51
N ILE A 147 -9.17 10.93 -4.75
CA ILE A 147 -8.59 12.24 -5.10
C ILE A 147 -9.60 12.99 -5.95
N ARG A 148 -9.86 14.26 -5.63
CA ARG A 148 -10.70 15.13 -6.47
C ARG A 148 -9.82 15.83 -7.50
N LEU A 149 -9.92 15.42 -8.77
CA LEU A 149 -9.22 16.04 -9.89
C LEU A 149 -10.07 17.17 -10.47
N LYS A 150 -9.54 18.40 -10.48
CA LYS A 150 -10.20 19.53 -11.18
C LYS A 150 -9.99 19.39 -12.68
N LEU A 151 -11.08 19.46 -13.45
CA LEU A 151 -11.08 19.38 -14.92
C LEU A 151 -11.27 20.78 -15.56
N GLY A 152 -11.78 21.73 -14.79
CA GLY A 152 -12.03 23.13 -15.16
C GLY A 152 -12.45 23.94 -13.94
N GLU A 153 -13.06 25.10 -14.14
CA GLU A 153 -13.52 25.96 -13.03
C GLU A 153 -14.66 25.32 -12.23
N ASP A 154 -15.63 24.71 -12.93
CA ASP A 154 -16.83 24.14 -12.31
C ASP A 154 -16.91 22.61 -12.37
N SER A 155 -15.93 21.95 -12.99
CA SER A 155 -15.95 20.50 -13.20
C SER A 155 -14.81 19.78 -12.47
N SER A 156 -15.15 18.64 -11.86
CA SER A 156 -14.17 17.78 -11.20
C SER A 156 -14.53 16.31 -11.33
N ALA A 157 -13.53 15.46 -11.53
CA ALA A 157 -13.64 14.02 -11.45
C ALA A 157 -13.23 13.50 -10.06
N ILE A 158 -13.86 12.42 -9.63
CA ILE A 158 -13.41 11.64 -8.47
C ILE A 158 -12.55 10.50 -8.98
N ILE A 159 -11.29 10.50 -8.55
CA ILE A 159 -10.32 9.46 -8.86
C ILE A 159 -10.25 8.51 -7.67
N TYR A 160 -10.47 7.21 -7.92
CA TYR A 160 -10.42 6.18 -6.88
C TYR A 160 -9.03 5.58 -6.81
N VAL A 161 -8.48 5.45 -5.60
CA VAL A 161 -7.09 5.01 -5.37
C VAL A 161 -7.10 3.56 -4.88
N HIS A 162 -6.43 2.69 -5.63
CA HIS A 162 -6.24 1.28 -5.31
C HIS A 162 -4.77 0.95 -5.09
N TYR A 163 -4.45 0.26 -4.00
CA TYR A 163 -3.10 -0.17 -3.64
C TYR A 163 -2.94 -1.65 -3.98
N GLU A 164 -2.14 -1.96 -5.00
CA GLU A 164 -1.95 -3.35 -5.41
C GLU A 164 -1.17 -4.15 -4.37
N LYS A 165 -1.62 -5.38 -4.13
CA LYS A 165 -0.95 -6.36 -3.25
C LYS A 165 -0.76 -5.89 -1.80
N ILE A 166 -1.52 -4.89 -1.36
CA ILE A 166 -1.66 -4.53 0.06
C ILE A 166 -2.98 -5.11 0.58
N PHE A 167 -2.91 -5.98 1.59
CA PHE A 167 -4.09 -6.68 2.10
C PHE A 167 -4.75 -6.03 3.32
N ARG A 168 -4.05 -5.13 4.02
CA ARG A 168 -4.49 -4.55 5.30
C ARG A 168 -4.55 -3.04 5.26
N ILE A 169 -5.55 -2.50 4.56
CA ILE A 169 -5.89 -1.08 4.70
C ILE A 169 -7.22 -0.99 5.45
N CYS A 170 -7.22 -0.27 6.56
CA CYS A 170 -8.40 -0.14 7.40
C CYS A 170 -9.45 0.77 6.74
N THR A 171 -10.61 0.22 6.41
CA THR A 171 -11.73 0.97 5.80
C THR A 171 -12.42 1.94 6.77
N SER A 172 -12.00 2.02 8.04
CA SER A 172 -12.53 2.97 9.02
C SER A 172 -11.58 4.15 9.31
N CYS A 173 -10.26 3.90 9.37
CA CYS A 173 -9.29 4.94 9.73
C CYS A 173 -8.21 5.20 8.68
N VAL A 174 -8.19 4.42 7.57
CA VAL A 174 -7.19 4.42 6.49
C VAL A 174 -5.75 4.12 6.92
N GLY A 175 -5.53 3.33 7.97
CA GLY A 175 -4.19 2.83 8.33
C GLY A 175 -3.76 1.59 7.52
N PHE A 176 -2.46 1.47 7.21
CA PHE A 176 -1.86 0.41 6.37
C PHE A 176 -1.50 -0.91 7.07
N VAL A 177 -1.72 -1.01 8.39
CA VAL A 177 -1.16 -2.11 9.21
C VAL A 177 -2.21 -2.91 9.99
N HIS A 178 -3.50 -2.63 9.81
CA HIS A 178 -4.55 -3.37 10.50
C HIS A 178 -5.84 -3.44 9.67
N HIS A 179 -6.67 -4.43 9.97
CA HIS A 179 -8.01 -4.56 9.40
C HIS A 179 -9.01 -3.78 10.27
N VAL A 180 -10.16 -3.40 9.72
CA VAL A 180 -11.17 -2.61 10.43
C VAL A 180 -11.72 -3.26 11.72
N LYS A 181 -11.69 -4.60 11.79
CA LYS A 181 -12.04 -5.36 12.99
C LYS A 181 -11.09 -5.10 14.17
N ASP A 182 -9.84 -4.80 13.86
CA ASP A 182 -8.75 -4.58 14.83
C ASP A 182 -8.44 -3.08 15.00
N CYS A 183 -9.33 -2.20 14.52
CA CYS A 183 -9.10 -0.76 14.52
C CYS A 183 -9.39 -0.14 15.89
N SER A 184 -8.34 0.24 16.62
CA SER A 184 -8.45 0.93 17.91
C SER A 184 -9.22 2.25 17.81
N ILE A 185 -8.98 3.05 16.76
CA ILE A 185 -9.71 4.31 16.51
C ILE A 185 -11.21 4.05 16.40
N ARG A 186 -11.61 2.99 15.70
CA ARG A 186 -13.02 2.62 15.55
C ARG A 186 -13.61 2.17 16.89
N GLN A 187 -12.89 1.32 17.62
CA GLN A 187 -13.31 0.84 18.94
C GLN A 187 -13.52 2.01 19.92
N CYS A 188 -12.59 2.96 19.96
CA CYS A 188 -12.73 4.17 20.78
C CYS A 188 -13.98 4.98 20.41
N LYS A 189 -14.29 5.15 19.11
CA LYS A 189 -15.52 5.84 18.67
C LYS A 189 -16.78 5.13 19.15
N ILE A 190 -16.85 3.80 19.05
CA ILE A 190 -18.00 3.03 19.56
C ILE A 190 -18.19 3.27 21.05
N CYS A 191 -17.12 3.23 21.84
CA CYS A 191 -17.20 3.44 23.28
C CYS A 191 -17.72 4.84 23.63
N ILE A 192 -17.25 5.87 22.92
CA ILE A 192 -17.67 7.27 23.14
C ILE A 192 -19.14 7.47 22.74
N GLU A 193 -19.53 7.03 21.54
CA GLU A 193 -20.89 7.21 21.04
C GLU A 193 -21.91 6.42 21.86
N SER A 194 -21.55 5.21 22.31
CA SER A 194 -22.36 4.41 23.23
C SER A 194 -22.51 5.08 24.59
N ALA A 195 -21.48 5.76 25.11
CA ALA A 195 -21.58 6.50 26.36
C ALA A 195 -22.43 7.77 26.23
N GLN A 196 -22.49 8.35 25.03
CA GLN A 196 -23.21 9.58 24.72
C GLN A 196 -24.63 9.34 24.17
N ASN A 197 -25.08 8.08 24.06
CA ASN A 197 -26.38 7.69 23.51
C ASN A 197 -26.66 8.28 22.11
N TYR A 198 -25.65 8.30 21.23
CA TYR A 198 -25.88 8.68 19.84
C TYR A 198 -26.84 7.68 19.15
N PRO A 199 -27.80 8.17 18.34
CA PRO A 199 -28.84 7.33 17.75
C PRO A 199 -28.34 6.47 16.58
N GLU A 200 -27.28 6.89 15.89
CA GLU A 200 -26.74 6.17 14.75
C GLU A 200 -25.52 5.32 15.13
N PRO A 201 -25.41 4.09 14.60
CA PRO A 201 -24.26 3.24 14.86
C PRO A 201 -23.02 3.74 14.10
N VAL A 202 -21.85 3.67 14.75
CA VAL A 202 -20.55 3.90 14.09
C VAL A 202 -20.44 3.05 12.82
N PRO A 203 -20.29 3.65 11.62
CA PRO A 203 -20.15 2.90 10.38
C PRO A 203 -19.02 1.87 10.45
N PHE A 204 -19.24 0.70 9.87
CA PHE A 204 -18.19 -0.31 9.76
C PHE A 204 -17.12 0.16 8.77
N GLU A 205 -17.53 0.63 7.59
CA GLU A 205 -16.64 1.16 6.56
C GLU A 205 -16.99 2.62 6.31
N VAL A 206 -16.01 3.50 6.46
CA VAL A 206 -16.12 4.95 6.15
C VAL A 206 -15.46 5.26 4.81
N PHE A 207 -14.39 4.52 4.51
CA PHE A 207 -13.60 4.61 3.29
C PHE A 207 -13.80 3.34 2.47
N GLY A 208 -13.61 3.46 1.15
CA GLY A 208 -13.93 2.37 0.24
C GLY A 208 -13.03 1.15 0.34
N SER A 209 -13.64 -0.02 0.25
CA SER A 209 -12.92 -1.29 0.13
C SER A 209 -12.15 -1.42 -1.20
N TRP A 210 -12.36 -0.52 -2.17
CA TRP A 210 -11.57 -0.47 -3.40
C TRP A 210 -10.09 -0.24 -3.17
N MET A 211 -9.68 0.32 -2.03
CA MET A 211 -8.27 0.49 -1.68
C MET A 211 -7.49 -0.83 -1.72
N THR A 212 -8.13 -1.96 -1.43
CA THR A 212 -7.50 -3.31 -1.47
C THR A 212 -8.19 -4.26 -2.45
N ARG A 213 -9.39 -3.93 -2.94
CA ARG A 213 -10.17 -4.76 -3.87
C ARG A 213 -10.59 -3.97 -5.10
N ALA A 214 -9.87 -4.09 -6.21
CA ALA A 214 -10.18 -3.34 -7.43
C ALA A 214 -11.62 -3.56 -7.94
N THR A 215 -12.23 -4.72 -7.67
CA THR A 215 -13.65 -5.01 -8.02
C THR A 215 -14.69 -4.23 -7.20
N ALA A 216 -14.27 -3.49 -6.18
CA ALA A 216 -15.14 -2.62 -5.40
C ALA A 216 -15.09 -1.16 -5.88
N VAL A 217 -14.34 -0.86 -6.95
CA VAL A 217 -14.39 0.46 -7.60
C VAL A 217 -15.80 0.63 -8.19
N PRO A 218 -16.49 1.77 -7.95
CA PRO A 218 -17.82 2.00 -8.51
C PRO A 218 -17.86 1.93 -10.05
N GLU A 219 -18.90 1.32 -10.61
CA GLU A 219 -19.03 1.07 -12.06
C GLU A 219 -19.31 2.34 -12.87
N ASP A 220 -19.96 3.34 -12.26
CA ASP A 220 -20.26 4.66 -12.87
C ASP A 220 -18.99 5.39 -13.34
N VAL A 221 -17.83 5.03 -12.76
CA VAL A 221 -16.52 5.52 -13.15
C VAL A 221 -16.11 5.10 -14.57
N PHE A 222 -16.65 3.99 -15.06
CA PHE A 222 -16.38 3.44 -16.38
C PHE A 222 -17.39 3.96 -17.41
N GLU A 223 -18.66 4.16 -17.02
CA GLU A 223 -19.72 4.65 -17.90
C GLU A 223 -19.46 6.09 -18.40
N VAL A 224 -18.91 6.97 -17.55
CA VAL A 224 -18.58 8.37 -17.92
C VAL A 224 -17.49 8.42 -19.02
N GLN A 225 -16.71 7.36 -19.21
CA GLN A 225 -15.66 7.30 -20.23
C GLN A 225 -16.20 6.91 -21.61
N GLU A 226 -17.37 6.26 -21.70
CA GLU A 226 -17.97 5.82 -22.97
C GLU A 226 -18.81 6.90 -23.65
N VAL A 227 -19.38 7.84 -22.89
CA VAL A 227 -20.28 8.88 -23.42
C VAL A 227 -19.55 9.99 -24.21
N GLN A 228 -18.21 9.98 -24.23
CA GLN A 228 -17.38 10.99 -24.92
C GLN A 228 -16.68 10.49 -26.20
N GLN A 229 -17.07 9.31 -26.73
CA GLN A 229 -16.59 8.82 -28.04
C GLN A 229 -17.49 9.25 -29.21
#